data_AF-A0A2G9NKX9-F1
#
_entry.id   AF-A0A2G9NKX9-F1
#
_cell.length_a   1.000
_cell.length_b   1.000
_cell.length_c   1.000
_cell.angle_alpha   90.00
_cell.angle_beta   90.00
_cell.angle_gamma   90.00
#
_symmetry.space_group_name_H-M   'P 1'
#
loop_
_entity.id
_entity.type
_entity.pdbx_description
1 polymer ?
#
loop_
_entity_poly.entity_id
_entity_poly.type
_entity_poly.pdbx_seq_one_letter_code
_entity_poly.pdbx_strand_id
1 'polypeptide(L)'
;MVFFRGSNSPGVLDGFATCLSGKGVIVYGNDFCSYTSKQLNLFGKSKGLLNYIRCIDDEGLCDSKGIKITPTWEIDDRLYSGVKGLDVISELSGCIL
;
A
#
# COMPACT_ATOMS: atom_id res chain seq x y z
N MET A 1 -5.22 30.11 -22.43
CA MET A 1 -5.71 28.91 -21.71
C MET A 1 -4.68 27.80 -21.93
N VAL A 2 -3.78 27.59 -20.96
CA VAL A 2 -2.76 26.53 -21.07
C VAL A 2 -3.35 25.27 -20.45
N PHE A 3 -3.78 24.33 -21.29
CA PHE A 3 -4.15 23.00 -20.84
C PHE A 3 -2.87 22.24 -20.52
N PHE A 4 -2.50 22.15 -19.24
CA PHE A 4 -1.51 21.19 -18.78
C PHE A 4 -2.10 19.80 -18.97
N ARG A 5 -1.78 19.15 -20.10
CA ARG A 5 -1.98 17.72 -20.29
C ARG A 5 -1.00 16.99 -19.38
N GLY A 6 -1.38 16.77 -18.13
CA GLY A 6 -0.73 15.74 -17.31
C GLY A 6 -0.84 14.43 -18.07
N SER A 7 0.29 13.83 -18.46
CA SER A 7 0.29 12.53 -19.11
C SER A 7 -0.20 11.49 -18.10
N ASN A 8 -1.46 11.06 -18.29
CA ASN A 8 -2.11 10.02 -17.49
C ASN A 8 -1.60 8.64 -17.93
N SER A 9 -0.28 8.45 -17.91
CA SER A 9 0.35 7.18 -18.29
C SER A 9 0.28 6.19 -17.12
N PRO A 10 -0.05 4.92 -17.37
CA PRO A 10 -0.06 3.87 -16.35
C PRO A 10 1.26 3.81 -15.57
N GLY A 11 1.17 3.50 -14.29
CA GLY A 11 2.34 3.21 -13.47
C GLY A 11 2.92 1.83 -13.80
N VAL A 12 4.24 1.70 -13.62
CA VAL A 12 4.98 0.45 -13.93
C VAL A 12 4.44 -0.75 -13.14
N LEU A 13 3.90 -0.51 -11.95
CA LEU A 13 3.42 -1.54 -11.02
C LEU A 13 1.89 -1.61 -10.96
N ASP A 14 1.17 -1.04 -11.94
CA ASP A 14 -0.30 -0.98 -11.89
C ASP A 14 -0.92 -2.38 -11.86
N GLY A 15 -0.37 -3.32 -12.63
CA GLY A 15 -0.83 -4.73 -12.61
C GLY A 15 -0.63 -5.38 -11.25
N PHE A 16 0.55 -5.20 -10.65
CA PHE A 16 0.86 -5.72 -9.32
C PHE A 16 -0.05 -5.11 -8.24
N ALA A 17 -0.15 -3.78 -8.20
CA ALA A 17 -0.99 -3.07 -7.23
C ALA A 17 -2.48 -3.41 -7.38
N THR A 18 -2.97 -3.56 -8.61
CA THR A 18 -4.35 -3.99 -8.89
C THR A 18 -4.61 -5.41 -8.39
N CYS A 19 -3.67 -6.33 -8.58
CA CYS A 19 -3.77 -7.68 -8.04
C CYS A 19 -3.85 -7.68 -6.52
N LEU A 20 -2.97 -6.92 -5.85
CA LEU A 20 -2.96 -6.81 -4.38
C LEU A 20 -4.32 -6.34 -3.87
N SER A 21 -4.85 -5.25 -4.44
CA SER A 21 -6.13 -4.70 -4.02
C SER A 21 -7.30 -5.63 -4.33
N GLY A 22 -7.27 -6.32 -5.47
CA GLY A 22 -8.27 -7.33 -5.82
C GLY A 22 -8.28 -8.55 -4.90
N LYS A 23 -7.15 -8.87 -4.26
CA LYS A 23 -7.03 -9.89 -3.21
C LYS A 23 -7.37 -9.37 -1.81
N GLY A 24 -7.76 -8.10 -1.68
CA GLY A 24 -8.03 -7.50 -0.38
C GLY A 24 -6.78 -7.30 0.48
N VAL A 25 -5.59 -7.25 -0.12
CA VAL A 25 -4.36 -6.88 0.60
C VAL A 25 -4.48 -5.43 1.04
N ILE A 26 -4.25 -5.16 2.32
CA ILE A 26 -4.34 -3.82 2.91
C ILE A 26 -2.98 -3.41 3.45
N VAL A 27 -2.61 -2.15 3.25
CA VAL A 27 -1.50 -1.51 3.99
C VAL A 27 -2.07 -0.49 4.97
N TYR A 28 -1.78 -0.69 6.24
CA TYR A 28 -2.10 0.23 7.33
C TYR A 28 -0.91 1.13 7.59
N GLY A 29 -1.11 2.44 7.64
CA GLY A 29 -0.02 3.35 7.91
C GLY A 29 -0.42 4.81 8.09
N ASN A 30 0.59 5.66 8.17
CA ASN A 30 0.45 7.11 8.15
C ASN A 30 1.46 7.68 7.16
N ASP A 31 1.04 8.46 6.18
CA ASP A 31 1.90 8.93 5.08
C ASP A 31 2.99 9.92 5.53
N PHE A 32 2.77 10.61 6.66
CA PHE A 32 3.79 11.41 7.35
C PHE A 32 4.82 10.57 8.13
N CYS A 33 4.58 9.27 8.34
CA CYS A 33 5.58 8.35 8.90
C CYS A 33 6.59 7.98 7.81
N SER A 34 7.89 8.18 8.08
CA SER A 34 8.97 7.95 7.11
C SER A 34 8.99 6.52 6.56
N TYR A 35 8.66 5.52 7.38
CA TYR A 35 8.59 4.12 6.96
C TYR A 35 7.41 3.83 6.05
N THR A 36 6.22 4.37 6.36
CA THR A 36 5.04 4.20 5.51
C THR A 36 5.26 4.93 4.19
N SER A 37 5.78 6.16 4.22
CA SER A 37 6.17 6.89 3.02
C SER A 37 7.17 6.09 2.17
N LYS A 38 8.21 5.52 2.79
CA LYS A 38 9.17 4.64 2.11
C LYS A 38 8.47 3.45 1.44
N GLN A 39 7.55 2.76 2.12
CA GLN A 39 6.80 1.65 1.56
C GLN A 39 5.95 2.09 0.35
N LEU A 40 5.18 3.16 0.48
CA LEU A 40 4.31 3.67 -0.59
C LEU A 40 5.12 4.17 -1.79
N ASN A 41 6.32 4.70 -1.57
CA ASN A 41 7.20 5.16 -2.64
C ASN A 41 7.77 4.01 -3.50
N LEU A 42 7.85 2.77 -2.98
CA LEU A 42 8.21 1.61 -3.79
C LEU A 42 7.22 1.37 -4.94
N PHE A 43 5.96 1.77 -4.77
CA PHE A 43 4.91 1.64 -5.78
C PHE A 43 4.82 2.83 -6.74
N GLY A 44 5.54 3.93 -6.47
CA GLY A 44 5.53 5.12 -7.33
C GLY A 44 4.12 5.64 -7.61
N LYS A 45 3.76 5.76 -8.89
CA LYS A 45 2.40 6.18 -9.32
C LYS A 45 1.31 5.15 -8.97
N SER A 46 1.68 3.87 -8.94
CA SER A 46 0.76 2.75 -8.72
C SER A 46 0.26 2.66 -7.27
N LYS A 47 0.84 3.41 -6.33
CA LYS A 47 0.41 3.43 -4.93
C LYS A 47 -1.06 3.82 -4.74
N GLY A 48 -1.62 4.62 -5.67
CA GLY A 48 -3.03 5.02 -5.64
C GLY A 48 -4.00 3.87 -5.92
N LEU A 49 -3.51 2.73 -6.37
CA LEU A 49 -4.32 1.53 -6.60
C LEU A 49 -4.34 0.60 -5.38
N LEU A 50 -3.50 0.82 -4.36
CA LEU A 50 -3.45 0.00 -3.15
C LEU A 50 -4.65 0.27 -2.24
N ASN A 51 -5.14 -0.76 -1.55
CA ASN A 51 -6.00 -0.56 -0.38
C ASN A 51 -5.14 -0.02 0.78
N TYR A 52 -5.10 1.30 0.93
CA TYR A 52 -4.35 1.95 2.00
C TYR A 52 -5.29 2.54 3.05
N ILE A 53 -5.11 2.13 4.30
CA ILE A 53 -5.82 2.69 5.45
C ILE A 53 -4.87 3.61 6.19
N ARG A 54 -5.24 4.89 6.22
CA ARG A 54 -4.52 5.92 6.96
C ARG A 54 -4.99 5.94 8.41
N CYS A 55 -4.18 5.41 9.32
CA CYS A 55 -4.60 5.18 10.71
C CYS A 55 -4.93 6.47 11.48
N ILE A 56 -4.34 7.62 11.14
CA ILE A 56 -4.69 8.90 11.80
C ILE A 56 -6.13 9.36 11.51
N ASP A 57 -6.76 8.85 10.45
CA ASP A 57 -8.15 9.19 10.13
C ASP A 57 -9.15 8.27 10.85
N ASP A 58 -8.71 7.09 11.26
CA ASP A 58 -9.53 6.08 11.94
C ASP A 58 -8.64 5.24 12.89
N GLU A 59 -8.29 5.85 14.02
CA GLU A 59 -7.45 5.22 15.04
C GLU A 59 -8.12 3.97 15.62
N GLY A 60 -9.44 4.02 15.82
CA GLY A 60 -10.22 2.90 16.37
C GLY A 60 -10.17 1.66 15.48
N LEU A 61 -10.22 1.83 14.15
CA LEU A 61 -10.05 0.72 13.22
C LEU A 61 -8.65 0.08 13.35
N CYS A 62 -7.59 0.89 13.32
CA CYS A 62 -6.22 0.37 13.43
C CYS A 62 -5.95 -0.29 14.79
N ASP A 63 -6.49 0.25 15.87
CA ASP A 63 -6.40 -0.34 17.21
C ASP A 63 -7.15 -1.68 17.29
N SER A 64 -8.36 -1.75 16.72
CA SER A 64 -9.16 -3.00 16.70
C SER A 64 -8.48 -4.11 15.89
N LYS A 65 -7.74 -3.74 14.84
CA LYS A 65 -6.91 -4.64 14.04
C LYS A 65 -5.58 -4.99 14.71
N GLY A 66 -5.22 -4.35 15.82
CA GLY A 66 -3.98 -4.60 16.54
C GLY A 66 -2.73 -4.04 15.85
N ILE A 67 -2.88 -2.96 15.06
CA ILE A 67 -1.77 -2.32 14.33
C ILE A 67 -0.90 -1.52 15.30
N LYS A 68 0.22 -2.10 15.73
CA LYS A 68 1.16 -1.46 16.67
C LYS A 68 2.28 -0.67 15.99
N ILE A 69 2.59 -1.00 14.74
CA ILE A 69 3.73 -0.47 13.98
C ILE A 69 3.24 -0.15 12.57
N THR A 70 3.70 0.96 11.99
CA THR A 70 3.40 1.34 10.62
C THR A 70 4.67 1.37 9.75
N PRO A 71 4.59 0.95 8.47
CA PRO A 71 3.43 0.32 7.85
C PRO A 71 3.22 -1.11 8.38
N THR A 72 1.99 -1.62 8.31
CA THR A 72 1.68 -3.04 8.50
C THR A 72 0.83 -3.51 7.33
N TRP A 73 1.20 -4.65 6.75
CA TRP A 73 0.44 -5.29 5.68
C TRP A 73 -0.50 -6.32 6.26
N GLU A 74 -1.77 -6.31 5.85
CA GLU A 74 -2.72 -7.41 6.06
C GLU A 74 -2.86 -8.19 4.76
N ILE A 75 -2.48 -9.46 4.79
CA ILE A 75 -2.52 -10.38 3.65
C ILE A 75 -3.08 -11.70 4.19
N ASP A 76 -4.18 -12.18 3.63
CA ASP A 76 -4.88 -13.40 4.05
C ASP A 76 -5.11 -13.46 5.57
N ASP A 77 -5.69 -12.39 6.13
CA ASP A 77 -5.98 -12.19 7.56
C ASP A 77 -4.73 -12.23 8.49
N ARG A 78 -3.51 -12.16 7.93
CA ARG A 78 -2.25 -12.11 8.68
C ARG A 78 -1.62 -10.74 8.59
N LEU A 79 -1.09 -10.28 9.72
CA LEU A 79 -0.42 -8.99 9.85
C LEU A 79 1.10 -9.13 9.74
N TYR A 80 1.68 -8.35 8.82
CA TYR A 80 3.11 -8.30 8.58
C TYR A 80 3.60 -6.86 8.75
N SER A 81 4.14 -6.56 9.92
CA SER A 81 4.64 -5.23 10.24
C SER A 81 5.95 -4.88 9.52
N GLY A 82 6.17 -3.58 9.38
CA GLY A 82 7.36 -2.98 8.81
C GLY A 82 7.35 -2.92 7.29
N VAL A 83 8.34 -2.21 6.75
CA VAL A 83 8.55 -2.10 5.30
C VAL A 83 8.93 -3.48 4.73
N LYS A 84 8.31 -3.83 3.60
CA LYS A 84 8.51 -5.07 2.84
C LYS A 84 8.94 -4.72 1.42
N GLY A 85 9.90 -5.47 0.88
CA GLY A 85 10.26 -5.42 -0.53
C GLY A 85 9.10 -5.87 -1.42
N LEU A 86 9.09 -5.43 -2.68
CA LEU A 86 8.04 -5.79 -3.64
C LEU A 86 8.02 -7.30 -3.92
N ASP A 87 9.20 -7.92 -3.97
CA ASP A 87 9.41 -9.36 -4.07
C ASP A 87 8.80 -10.12 -2.89
N VAL A 88 9.00 -9.64 -1.66
CA VAL A 88 8.41 -10.23 -0.46
C VAL A 88 6.88 -10.09 -0.48
N ILE A 89 6.36 -8.93 -0.88
CA ILE A 89 4.90 -8.74 -1.00
C ILE A 89 4.33 -9.66 -2.09
N SER A 90 5.05 -9.84 -3.20
CA SER A 90 4.69 -10.75 -4.28
C SER A 90 4.61 -12.20 -3.80
N GLU A 91 5.62 -12.66 -3.06
CA GLU A 91 5.64 -14.00 -2.46
C GLU A 91 4.48 -14.20 -1.48
N LEU A 92 4.27 -13.25 -0.55
CA LEU A 92 3.22 -13.34 0.47
C LEU A 92 1.80 -13.31 -0.11
N SER A 93 1.57 -12.46 -1.12
CA SER A 93 0.25 -12.29 -1.73
C SER A 93 -0.04 -13.25 -2.87
N GLY A 94 1.00 -13.89 -3.44
CA GLY A 94 0.92 -14.62 -4.70
C GLY A 94 0.53 -13.75 -5.90
N CYS A 95 0.74 -12.43 -5.84
CA CYS A 95 0.60 -11.54 -6.98
C CYS A 95 1.92 -11.43 -7.73
N ILE A 96 1.89 -11.56 -9.05
CA ILE A 96 3.10 -11.45 -9.89
C ILE A 96 3.55 -9.99 -9.92
N LEU A 97 4.83 -9.78 -9.60
CA LEU A 97 5.50 -8.47 -9.66
C LEU A 97 5.79 -8.05 -11.10
#